data_AF-A0A087EDR8-F1
#
_entry.id   AF-A0A087EDR8-F1
#
_cell.length_a   1.000
_cell.length_b   1.000
_cell.length_c   1.000
_cell.angle_alpha   90.00
_cell.angle_beta   90.00
_cell.angle_gamma   90.00
#
_symmetry.space_group_name_H-M   'P 1'
#
loop_
_entity.id
_entity.type
_entity.pdbx_description
1 polymer ?
#
loop_
_entity_poly.entity_id
_entity_poly.type
_entity_poly.pdbx_seq_one_letter_code
_entity_poly.pdbx_strand_id
1 'polypeptide(L)'
;MANTTPAMEALRNAEQSHQDAVKAHDKAVSQAQDAVRREEKEHAKAVAAAEKNLADAKKAFAQPTYTFAGTKLFPDHVEDGKSSISLEEGMLVEINASGVSYTAPTTNSEIAAASAAATVIASDDAMEGADVAGKRNTVDVNGTAHDSRNLFITLRTSNNAMTITCDPDKEKEARDFVDKVARAAADVTVVVERHEQEIQSLQDAIEQQRANTELIDVARQKLQEAEQDTATIEATAKAFDVVKAATPKEDIHAYEEDKRRRKFRLILGIIIAVIIVAAVIAGFFFL
;
A
#
# COMPACT_ATOMS: atom_id res chain seq x y z
N MET A 1 15.76 31.73 60.71
CA MET A 1 16.32 30.69 59.82
C MET A 1 16.86 29.61 60.73
N ALA A 2 16.40 28.36 60.62
CA ALA A 2 16.96 27.29 61.42
C ALA A 2 18.41 27.05 60.97
N ASN A 3 19.37 27.08 61.90
CA ASN A 3 20.76 26.78 61.58
C ASN A 3 20.82 25.32 61.09
N THR A 4 21.28 25.11 59.86
CA THR A 4 21.41 23.75 59.33
C THR A 4 22.60 23.12 60.04
N THR A 5 22.37 22.08 60.86
CA THR A 5 23.45 21.35 61.52
C THR A 5 24.18 20.49 60.47
N PRO A 6 25.49 20.20 60.66
CA PRO A 6 26.23 19.29 59.77
C PRO A 6 25.56 17.92 59.65
N ALA A 7 24.90 17.43 60.70
CA ALA A 7 24.19 16.15 60.68
C ALA A 7 22.92 16.20 59.80
N MET A 8 22.14 17.29 59.86
CA MET A 8 21.02 17.49 58.94
C MET A 8 21.47 17.62 57.48
N GLU A 9 22.62 18.26 57.23
CA GLU A 9 23.19 18.35 55.87
C GLU A 9 23.62 16.98 55.35
N ALA A 10 24.31 16.17 56.18
CA ALA A 10 24.67 14.80 55.84
C ALA A 10 23.43 13.94 55.54
N LEU A 11 22.37 14.05 56.36
CA LEU A 11 21.11 13.33 56.14
C LEU A 11 20.43 13.75 54.83
N ARG A 12 20.42 15.05 54.52
CA ARG A 12 19.87 15.59 53.27
C ARG A 12 20.64 15.07 52.05
N ASN A 13 21.97 15.09 52.10
CA ASN A 13 22.83 14.62 51.01
C ASN A 13 22.67 13.12 50.78
N ALA A 14 22.57 12.33 51.85
CA ALA A 14 22.32 10.89 51.76
C ALA A 14 20.93 10.57 51.20
N GLU A 15 19.88 11.30 51.62
CA GLU A 15 18.54 11.14 51.05
C GLU A 15 18.53 11.51 49.56
N GLN A 16 19.17 12.62 49.20
CA GLN A 16 19.24 13.07 47.81
C GLN A 16 19.98 12.05 46.94
N SER A 17 21.12 11.52 47.39
CA SER A 17 21.86 10.47 46.69
C SER A 17 20.99 9.22 46.45
N HIS A 18 20.22 8.79 47.45
CA HIS A 18 19.28 7.68 47.29
C HIS A 18 18.15 8.01 46.29
N GLN A 19 17.55 9.20 46.36
CA GLN A 19 16.54 9.62 45.40
C GLN A 19 17.07 9.71 43.97
N ASP A 20 18.29 10.20 43.79
CA ASP A 20 18.93 10.32 42.48
C ASP A 20 19.28 8.92 41.92
N ALA A 21 19.70 7.98 42.76
CA ALA A 21 19.88 6.57 42.38
C ALA A 21 18.56 5.91 41.92
N VAL A 22 17.46 6.12 42.64
CA VAL A 22 16.12 5.62 42.26
C VAL A 22 15.70 6.20 40.91
N LYS A 23 15.80 7.52 40.72
CA LYS A 23 15.46 8.16 39.44
C LYS A 23 16.33 7.66 38.29
N ALA A 24 17.61 7.41 38.52
CA ALA A 24 18.52 6.90 37.51
C ALA A 24 18.13 5.48 37.08
N HIS A 25 17.82 4.60 38.03
CA HIS A 25 17.29 3.27 37.77
C HIS A 25 15.95 3.32 37.02
N ASP A 26 14.97 4.10 37.50
CA ASP A 26 13.66 4.21 36.84
C ASP A 26 13.79 4.70 35.40
N LYS A 27 14.72 5.65 35.16
CA LYS A 27 15.04 6.12 33.82
C LYS A 27 15.67 5.01 32.96
N ALA A 28 16.60 4.22 33.50
CA ALA A 28 17.22 3.11 32.78
C ALA A 28 16.20 2.04 32.39
N VAL A 29 15.31 1.65 33.31
CA VAL A 29 14.21 0.71 33.06
C VAL A 29 13.28 1.27 31.98
N SER A 30 12.87 2.54 32.10
CA SER A 30 12.02 3.19 31.08
C SER A 30 12.67 3.20 29.69
N GLN A 31 13.97 3.50 29.61
CA GLN A 31 14.70 3.52 28.35
C GLN A 31 14.81 2.12 27.73
N ALA A 32 15.04 1.09 28.54
CA ALA A 32 15.09 -0.29 28.08
C ALA A 32 13.69 -0.78 27.63
N GLN A 33 12.64 -0.39 28.34
CA GLN A 33 11.25 -0.70 27.94
C GLN A 33 10.88 -0.05 26.60
N ASP A 34 11.26 1.21 26.40
CA ASP A 34 11.04 1.91 25.13
C ASP A 34 11.83 1.26 23.98
N ALA A 35 13.03 0.74 24.26
CA ALA A 35 13.80 -0.03 23.28
C ALA A 35 13.05 -1.30 22.86
N VAL A 36 12.55 -2.11 23.81
CA VAL A 36 11.73 -3.30 23.49
C VAL A 36 10.54 -2.94 22.60
N ARG A 37 9.77 -1.90 22.98
CA ARG A 37 8.61 -1.45 22.19
C ARG A 37 8.99 -0.99 20.78
N ARG A 38 10.14 -0.35 20.62
CA ARG A 38 10.64 0.07 19.31
C ARG A 38 10.97 -1.15 18.45
N GLU A 39 11.74 -2.10 18.96
CA GLU A 39 12.12 -3.30 18.22
C GLU A 39 10.88 -4.14 17.86
N GLU A 40 9.92 -4.31 18.78
CA GLU A 40 8.64 -5.01 18.51
C GLU A 40 7.84 -4.31 17.40
N LYS A 41 7.79 -2.98 17.41
CA LYS A 41 7.10 -2.19 16.37
C LYS A 41 7.79 -2.29 15.02
N GLU A 42 9.13 -2.29 14.99
CA GLU A 42 9.91 -2.44 13.76
C GLU A 42 9.75 -3.84 13.16
N HIS A 43 9.83 -4.88 13.98
CA HIS A 43 9.54 -6.26 13.58
C HIS A 43 8.11 -6.40 13.02
N ALA A 44 7.10 -5.88 13.73
CA ALA A 44 5.71 -5.93 13.26
C ALA A 44 5.52 -5.23 11.90
N LYS A 45 6.19 -4.08 11.68
CA LYS A 45 6.19 -3.39 10.39
C LYS A 45 6.85 -4.22 9.29
N ALA A 46 7.96 -4.89 9.59
CA ALA A 46 8.67 -5.73 8.62
C ALA A 46 7.79 -6.91 8.19
N VAL A 47 7.16 -7.60 9.15
CA VAL A 47 6.20 -8.69 8.86
C VAL A 47 5.02 -8.18 8.03
N ALA A 48 4.41 -7.05 8.43
CA ALA A 48 3.29 -6.48 7.68
C ALA A 48 3.67 -6.05 6.25
N ALA A 49 4.89 -5.56 6.04
CA ALA A 49 5.40 -5.24 4.71
C ALA A 49 5.58 -6.49 3.85
N ALA A 50 6.11 -7.58 4.41
CA ALA A 50 6.26 -8.86 3.71
C ALA A 50 4.89 -9.47 3.36
N GLU A 51 3.92 -9.44 4.28
CA GLU A 51 2.53 -9.87 4.03
C GLU A 51 1.86 -9.04 2.94
N LYS A 52 2.10 -7.72 2.95
CA LYS A 52 1.61 -6.83 1.89
C LYS A 52 2.19 -7.21 0.54
N ASN A 53 3.49 -7.50 0.44
CA ASN A 53 4.11 -7.92 -0.82
C ASN A 53 3.48 -9.21 -1.37
N LEU A 54 3.19 -10.19 -0.50
CA LEU A 54 2.46 -11.41 -0.87
C LEU A 54 1.06 -11.10 -1.39
N ALA A 55 0.33 -10.22 -0.70
CA ALA A 55 -1.01 -9.81 -1.12
C ALA A 55 -0.99 -9.06 -2.46
N ASP A 56 -0.01 -8.17 -2.66
CA ASP A 56 0.17 -7.41 -3.90
C ASP A 56 0.54 -8.34 -5.07
N ALA A 57 1.39 -9.35 -4.86
CA ALA A 57 1.72 -10.36 -5.88
C ALA A 57 0.48 -11.18 -6.30
N LYS A 58 -0.31 -11.68 -5.33
CA LYS A 58 -1.57 -12.38 -5.62
C LYS A 58 -2.57 -11.48 -6.35
N LYS A 59 -2.69 -10.23 -5.91
CA LYS A 59 -3.58 -9.26 -6.53
C LYS A 59 -3.17 -8.96 -7.97
N ALA A 60 -1.88 -8.79 -8.24
CA ALA A 60 -1.35 -8.52 -9.57
C ALA A 60 -1.65 -9.68 -10.53
N PHE A 61 -1.50 -10.92 -10.08
CA PHE A 61 -1.86 -12.10 -10.88
C PHE A 61 -3.36 -12.20 -11.14
N ALA A 62 -4.19 -11.77 -10.19
CA ALA A 62 -5.64 -11.71 -10.33
C ALA A 62 -6.17 -10.48 -11.10
N GLN A 63 -5.30 -9.63 -11.68
CA GLN A 63 -5.74 -8.53 -12.52
C GLN A 63 -5.73 -8.92 -14.00
N PRO A 64 -6.68 -8.41 -14.81
CA PRO A 64 -6.65 -8.62 -16.24
C PRO A 64 -5.44 -7.88 -16.85
N THR A 65 -4.69 -8.57 -17.71
CA THR A 65 -3.57 -8.01 -18.47
C THR A 65 -4.05 -7.26 -19.71
N TYR A 66 -5.23 -7.62 -20.22
CA TYR A 66 -5.85 -6.96 -21.36
C TYR A 66 -7.38 -7.13 -21.35
N THR A 67 -8.10 -6.23 -22.02
CA THR A 67 -9.56 -6.27 -22.11
C THR A 67 -10.00 -5.85 -23.50
N PHE A 68 -10.90 -6.63 -24.10
CA PHE A 68 -11.47 -6.36 -25.42
C PHE A 68 -12.93 -6.81 -25.45
N ALA A 69 -13.83 -5.95 -25.95
CA ALA A 69 -15.27 -6.25 -26.07
C ALA A 69 -15.97 -6.75 -24.78
N GLY A 70 -15.44 -6.42 -23.60
CA GLY A 70 -15.95 -6.93 -22.31
C GLY A 70 -15.31 -8.25 -21.86
N THR A 71 -14.60 -8.93 -22.75
CA THR A 71 -13.75 -10.08 -22.45
C THR A 71 -12.42 -9.62 -21.83
N LYS A 72 -11.98 -10.32 -20.79
CA LYS A 72 -10.76 -10.04 -20.04
C LYS A 72 -9.76 -11.17 -20.19
N LEU A 73 -8.52 -10.84 -20.53
CA LEU A 73 -7.40 -11.77 -20.50
C LEU A 73 -6.67 -11.63 -19.17
N PHE A 74 -6.52 -12.72 -18.44
CA PHE A 74 -5.71 -12.86 -17.24
C PHE A 74 -4.43 -13.65 -17.57
N PRO A 75 -3.45 -13.71 -16.66
CA PRO A 75 -2.23 -14.49 -16.88
C PRO A 75 -2.46 -15.98 -17.15
N ASP A 76 -3.55 -16.55 -16.63
CA ASP A 76 -3.84 -17.99 -16.64
C ASP A 76 -5.19 -18.37 -17.29
N HIS A 77 -6.05 -17.39 -17.60
CA HIS A 77 -7.37 -17.66 -18.17
C HIS A 77 -7.94 -16.46 -18.96
N VAL A 78 -9.03 -16.69 -19.68
CA VAL A 78 -9.85 -15.66 -20.34
C VAL A 78 -11.26 -15.70 -19.76
N GLU A 79 -11.79 -14.55 -19.36
CA GLU A 79 -13.18 -14.40 -18.89
C GLU A 79 -14.02 -13.62 -19.88
N ASP A 80 -15.21 -14.14 -20.22
CA ASP A 80 -16.24 -13.44 -21.00
C ASP A 80 -17.59 -13.52 -20.28
N GLY A 81 -17.97 -12.43 -19.60
CA GLY A 81 -19.22 -12.34 -18.84
C GLY A 81 -19.29 -13.34 -17.67
N LYS A 82 -19.99 -14.46 -17.89
CA LYS A 82 -20.16 -15.55 -16.89
C LYS A 82 -19.35 -16.79 -17.21
N SER A 83 -18.63 -16.80 -18.32
CA SER A 83 -17.84 -17.93 -18.78
C SER A 83 -16.36 -17.63 -18.59
N SER A 84 -15.60 -18.64 -18.19
CA SER A 84 -14.14 -18.57 -18.06
C SER A 84 -13.52 -19.81 -18.72
N ILE A 85 -12.40 -19.61 -19.43
CA ILE A 85 -11.63 -20.68 -20.05
C ILE A 85 -10.16 -20.53 -19.65
N SER A 86 -9.60 -21.56 -19.02
CA SER A 86 -8.17 -21.59 -18.68
C SER A 86 -7.33 -21.58 -19.94
N LEU A 87 -6.20 -20.88 -19.89
CA LEU A 87 -5.20 -20.94 -20.94
C LEU A 87 -4.47 -22.28 -20.84
N GLU A 88 -4.26 -22.90 -21.99
CA GLU A 88 -3.55 -24.17 -22.11
C GLU A 88 -2.52 -24.04 -23.24
N GLU A 89 -1.37 -24.69 -23.11
CA GLU A 89 -0.39 -24.75 -24.19
C GLU A 89 -1.02 -25.48 -25.40
N GLY A 90 -0.86 -24.91 -26.60
CA GLY A 90 -1.49 -25.43 -27.81
C GLY A 90 -2.97 -25.09 -27.98
N MET A 91 -3.51 -24.20 -27.13
CA MET A 91 -4.83 -23.60 -27.32
C MET A 91 -4.96 -22.98 -28.72
N LEU A 92 -6.06 -23.30 -29.39
CA LEU A 92 -6.36 -22.79 -30.72
C LEU A 92 -7.16 -21.49 -30.60
N VAL A 93 -6.67 -20.45 -31.26
CA VAL A 93 -7.25 -19.09 -31.27
C VAL A 93 -7.50 -18.70 -32.71
N GLU A 94 -8.76 -18.61 -33.10
CA GLU A 94 -9.18 -18.30 -34.49
C GLU A 94 -10.09 -17.08 -34.53
N ILE A 95 -9.92 -16.24 -35.55
CA ILE A 95 -10.89 -15.20 -35.91
C ILE A 95 -11.65 -15.64 -37.16
N ASN A 96 -12.97 -15.73 -37.03
CA ASN A 96 -13.89 -16.10 -38.09
C ASN A 96 -14.75 -14.89 -38.45
N ALA A 97 -15.02 -14.69 -39.73
CA ALA A 97 -15.92 -13.64 -40.20
C ALA A 97 -17.11 -14.29 -40.92
N SER A 98 -18.33 -13.79 -40.67
CA SER A 98 -19.51 -14.13 -41.46
C SER A 98 -20.20 -12.87 -41.97
N GLY A 99 -20.74 -12.88 -43.19
CA GLY A 99 -21.40 -11.73 -43.82
C GLY A 99 -20.66 -11.17 -45.04
N VAL A 100 -21.05 -9.96 -45.47
CA VAL A 100 -20.56 -9.32 -46.71
C VAL A 100 -20.21 -7.86 -46.44
N SER A 101 -19.09 -7.38 -46.99
CA SER A 101 -18.75 -5.95 -47.01
C SER A 101 -19.01 -5.38 -48.41
N TYR A 102 -19.67 -4.21 -48.48
CA TYR A 102 -19.89 -3.51 -49.75
C TYR A 102 -19.87 -1.99 -49.54
N THR A 103 -19.44 -1.26 -50.57
CA THR A 103 -19.44 0.20 -50.58
C THR A 103 -20.64 0.69 -51.38
N ALA A 104 -21.58 1.37 -50.71
CA ALA A 104 -22.69 2.02 -51.41
C ALA A 104 -22.29 3.47 -51.71
N PRO A 105 -22.27 3.91 -52.98
CA PRO A 105 -22.06 5.32 -53.29
C PRO A 105 -23.31 6.12 -52.86
N THR A 106 -23.13 7.06 -51.94
CA THR A 106 -24.20 7.97 -51.51
C THR A 106 -24.08 9.25 -52.32
N THR A 107 -24.79 9.32 -53.45
CA THR A 107 -24.84 10.52 -54.28
C THR A 107 -25.83 11.52 -53.69
N ASN A 108 -25.33 12.51 -52.95
CA ASN A 108 -26.09 13.71 -52.62
C ASN A 108 -26.11 14.65 -53.83
N SER A 109 -26.85 14.26 -54.86
CA SER A 109 -27.12 15.12 -56.01
C SER A 109 -28.53 15.70 -55.86
N GLU A 110 -28.64 16.99 -55.53
CA GLU A 110 -29.83 17.75 -55.90
C GLU A 110 -30.04 17.61 -57.41
N ILE A 111 -31.23 17.14 -57.77
CA ILE A 111 -31.60 16.70 -59.11
C ILE A 111 -31.51 17.86 -60.10
N ALA A 112 -30.77 17.67 -61.19
CA ALA A 112 -31.18 18.18 -62.49
C ALA A 112 -31.45 16.97 -63.39
N ALA A 113 -32.73 16.78 -63.73
CA ALA A 113 -33.19 15.70 -64.58
C ALA A 113 -32.48 15.73 -65.94
N ALA A 114 -31.63 14.74 -66.20
CA ALA A 114 -31.21 14.37 -67.54
C ALA A 114 -31.07 12.85 -67.60
N SER A 115 -31.92 12.23 -68.41
CA SER A 115 -31.82 10.84 -68.81
C SER A 115 -30.48 10.57 -69.51
N ALA A 116 -29.75 9.53 -69.10
CA ALA A 116 -29.16 8.52 -69.99
C ALA A 116 -28.03 7.74 -69.29
N ALA A 117 -28.05 6.44 -69.54
CA ALA A 117 -26.92 5.49 -69.54
C ALA A 117 -26.10 5.30 -68.25
N ALA A 118 -26.26 4.11 -67.65
CA ALA A 118 -25.28 3.52 -66.76
C ALA A 118 -23.95 3.34 -67.51
N THR A 119 -22.94 4.12 -67.13
CA THR A 119 -21.54 3.87 -67.51
C THR A 119 -20.83 3.28 -66.30
N VAL A 120 -20.48 2.01 -66.40
CA VAL A 120 -19.47 1.36 -65.55
C VAL A 120 -18.14 2.01 -65.92
N ILE A 121 -17.61 2.88 -65.06
CA ILE A 121 -16.24 3.38 -65.20
C ILE A 121 -15.34 2.41 -64.42
N ALA A 122 -14.70 1.51 -65.16
CA ALA A 122 -13.50 0.85 -64.71
C ALA A 122 -12.43 1.93 -64.48
N SER A 123 -11.79 1.90 -63.31
CA SER A 123 -10.62 2.70 -63.01
C SER A 123 -9.47 2.23 -63.90
N ASP A 124 -9.15 3.01 -64.93
CA ASP A 124 -7.98 2.79 -65.78
C ASP A 124 -6.84 3.67 -65.29
N ASP A 125 -5.77 3.02 -64.87
CA ASP A 125 -4.45 3.62 -64.70
C ASP A 125 -3.95 4.16 -66.05
N ALA A 126 -3.27 5.30 -65.99
CA ALA A 126 -2.38 5.84 -67.03
C ALA A 126 -3.03 6.35 -68.35
N MET A 127 -3.37 7.64 -68.38
CA MET A 127 -3.11 8.47 -69.57
C MET A 127 -2.57 9.84 -69.17
N GLU A 128 -1.30 10.03 -69.50
CA GLU A 128 -0.58 11.29 -69.49
C GLU A 128 -0.92 12.07 -70.78
N GLY A 129 -1.35 13.32 -70.64
CA GLY A 129 -1.36 14.30 -71.75
C GLY A 129 -2.70 14.62 -72.40
N ALA A 130 -3.47 15.52 -71.80
CA ALA A 130 -4.29 16.51 -72.51
C ALA A 130 -4.81 17.57 -71.52
N ASP A 131 -4.24 18.78 -71.59
CA ASP A 131 -4.70 19.95 -70.85
C ASP A 131 -5.96 20.51 -71.52
N VAL A 132 -7.14 20.11 -71.03
CA VAL A 132 -8.43 20.66 -71.42
C VAL A 132 -9.02 21.40 -70.22
N ALA A 133 -9.08 22.73 -70.36
CA ALA A 133 -9.72 23.66 -69.44
C ALA A 133 -11.25 23.43 -69.38
N GLY A 134 -11.67 22.40 -68.65
CA GLY A 134 -13.06 22.17 -68.26
C GLY A 134 -13.18 22.33 -66.74
N LYS A 135 -14.13 23.18 -66.29
CA LYS A 135 -14.55 23.23 -64.88
C LYS A 135 -14.87 21.80 -64.42
N ARG A 136 -13.99 21.22 -63.61
CA ARG A 136 -14.25 19.93 -62.97
C ARG A 136 -15.39 20.16 -61.98
N ASN A 137 -16.57 19.65 -62.30
CA ASN A 137 -17.55 19.33 -61.27
C ASN A 137 -16.90 18.21 -60.45
N THR A 138 -16.26 18.59 -59.34
CA THR A 138 -15.80 17.63 -58.34
C THR A 138 -17.07 17.03 -57.75
N VAL A 139 -17.45 15.85 -58.24
CA VAL A 139 -18.50 15.06 -57.61
C VAL A 139 -17.86 14.48 -56.35
N ASP A 140 -18.15 15.09 -55.20
CA ASP A 140 -17.82 14.51 -53.90
C ASP A 140 -18.67 13.27 -53.71
N VAL A 141 -18.14 12.11 -54.11
CA VAL A 141 -18.74 10.81 -53.83
C VAL A 141 -18.41 10.45 -52.39
N ASN A 142 -19.27 10.89 -51.46
CA ASN A 142 -19.24 10.36 -50.09
C ASN A 142 -19.83 8.95 -50.12
N GLY A 143 -18.99 7.93 -50.34
CA GLY A 143 -19.39 6.54 -50.18
C GLY A 143 -19.41 6.16 -48.71
N THR A 144 -20.57 5.81 -48.16
CA THR A 144 -20.62 5.11 -46.87
C THR A 144 -20.34 3.63 -47.13
N ALA A 145 -19.17 3.17 -46.69
CA ALA A 145 -18.88 1.74 -46.61
C ALA A 145 -19.81 1.12 -45.56
N HIS A 146 -20.61 0.13 -45.97
CA HIS A 146 -21.46 -0.64 -45.07
C HIS A 146 -20.79 -1.99 -44.84
N ASP A 147 -20.21 -2.15 -43.66
CA ASP A 147 -19.70 -3.44 -43.21
C ASP A 147 -20.77 -4.15 -42.37
N SER A 148 -21.39 -5.19 -42.94
CA SER A 148 -22.40 -6.00 -42.24
C SER A 148 -21.81 -7.31 -41.70
N ARG A 149 -20.48 -7.45 -41.71
CA ARG A 149 -19.79 -8.64 -41.21
C ARG A 149 -19.95 -8.75 -39.70
N ASN A 150 -20.18 -9.96 -39.22
CA ASN A 150 -19.98 -10.29 -37.81
C ASN A 150 -18.63 -10.99 -37.67
N LEU A 151 -17.80 -10.49 -36.77
CA LEU A 151 -16.54 -11.12 -36.42
C LEU A 151 -16.73 -11.96 -35.17
N PHE A 152 -16.16 -13.16 -35.15
CA PHE A 152 -16.20 -14.07 -34.01
C PHE A 152 -14.78 -14.52 -33.70
N ILE A 153 -14.37 -14.35 -32.44
CA ILE A 153 -13.12 -14.94 -31.94
C ILE A 153 -13.50 -16.26 -31.27
N THR A 154 -12.93 -17.37 -31.73
CA THR A 154 -13.13 -18.69 -31.15
C THR A 154 -11.86 -19.13 -30.45
N LEU A 155 -11.99 -19.39 -29.15
CA LEU A 155 -10.98 -19.90 -28.25
C LEU A 155 -11.28 -21.38 -27.99
N ARG A 156 -10.35 -22.29 -28.26
CA ARG A 156 -10.53 -23.74 -28.05
C ARG A 156 -9.38 -24.35 -27.28
N THR A 157 -9.71 -25.01 -26.19
CA THR A 157 -8.78 -25.86 -25.44
C THR A 157 -9.12 -27.34 -25.64
N SER A 158 -8.40 -28.23 -24.95
CA SER A 158 -8.65 -29.67 -25.01
C SER A 158 -10.07 -30.07 -24.57
N ASN A 159 -10.64 -29.30 -23.63
CA ASN A 159 -11.89 -29.65 -22.96
C ASN A 159 -13.02 -28.63 -23.13
N ASN A 160 -12.72 -27.40 -23.58
CA ASN A 160 -13.68 -26.30 -23.63
C ASN A 160 -13.54 -25.46 -24.90
N ALA A 161 -14.59 -24.70 -25.21
CA ALA A 161 -14.57 -23.69 -26.26
C ALA A 161 -15.33 -22.44 -25.81
N MET A 162 -14.85 -21.26 -26.19
CA MET A 162 -15.47 -19.97 -25.95
C MET A 162 -15.52 -19.18 -27.26
N THR A 163 -16.65 -18.56 -27.57
CA THR A 163 -16.81 -17.72 -28.77
C THR A 163 -17.23 -16.32 -28.36
N ILE A 164 -16.47 -15.32 -28.79
CA ILE A 164 -16.67 -13.91 -28.48
C ILE A 164 -17.14 -13.21 -29.75
N THR A 165 -18.27 -12.50 -29.68
CA THR A 165 -18.78 -11.72 -30.81
C THR A 165 -18.13 -10.35 -30.82
N CYS A 166 -17.64 -9.93 -31.98
CA CYS A 166 -16.85 -8.73 -32.15
C CYS A 166 -17.48 -7.80 -33.19
N ASP A 167 -17.38 -6.51 -32.93
CA ASP A 167 -17.76 -5.47 -33.88
C ASP A 167 -16.79 -5.46 -35.09
N PRO A 168 -17.27 -5.53 -36.34
CA PRO A 168 -16.41 -5.47 -37.53
C PRO A 168 -15.53 -4.22 -37.58
N ASP A 169 -16.01 -3.08 -37.05
CA ASP A 169 -15.24 -1.83 -37.04
C ASP A 169 -14.01 -1.92 -36.12
N LYS A 170 -13.98 -2.93 -35.24
CA LYS A 170 -12.89 -3.24 -34.30
C LYS A 170 -12.05 -4.43 -34.73
N GLU A 171 -12.06 -4.80 -36.02
CA GLU A 171 -11.30 -5.95 -36.55
C GLU A 171 -9.82 -5.94 -36.13
N LYS A 172 -9.18 -4.76 -36.13
CA LYS A 172 -7.78 -4.62 -35.71
C LYS A 172 -7.59 -4.97 -34.23
N GLU A 173 -8.42 -4.40 -33.34
CA GLU A 173 -8.36 -4.68 -31.90
C GLU A 173 -8.66 -6.16 -31.60
N ALA A 174 -9.57 -6.77 -32.36
CA ALA A 174 -9.89 -8.20 -32.28
C ALA A 174 -8.67 -9.07 -32.65
N ARG A 175 -7.94 -8.72 -33.72
CA ARG A 175 -6.70 -9.40 -34.12
C ARG A 175 -5.59 -9.21 -33.07
N ASP A 176 -5.43 -8.00 -32.56
CA ASP A 176 -4.47 -7.72 -31.48
C ASP A 176 -4.81 -8.53 -30.20
N PHE A 177 -6.10 -8.69 -29.88
CA PHE A 177 -6.56 -9.53 -28.78
C PHE A 177 -6.20 -11.00 -28.99
N VAL A 178 -6.50 -11.54 -30.18
CA VAL A 178 -6.14 -12.91 -30.58
C VAL A 178 -4.65 -13.17 -30.43
N ASP A 179 -3.81 -12.26 -30.92
CA ASP A 179 -2.35 -12.38 -30.82
C ASP A 179 -1.88 -12.41 -29.36
N LYS A 180 -2.50 -11.59 -28.50
CA LYS A 180 -2.19 -11.58 -27.06
C LYS A 180 -2.61 -12.85 -26.35
N VAL A 181 -3.80 -13.37 -26.65
CA VAL A 181 -4.28 -14.65 -26.10
C VAL A 181 -3.38 -15.79 -26.54
N ALA A 182 -3.01 -15.85 -27.82
CA ALA A 182 -2.12 -16.88 -28.35
C ALA A 182 -0.74 -16.86 -27.69
N ARG A 183 -0.15 -15.66 -27.49
CA ARG A 183 1.12 -15.51 -26.77
C ARG A 183 0.99 -15.90 -25.30
N ALA A 184 -0.05 -15.44 -24.62
CA ALA A 184 -0.31 -15.78 -23.22
C ALA A 184 -0.49 -17.30 -23.04
N ALA A 185 -1.19 -17.97 -23.96
CA ALA A 185 -1.37 -19.41 -23.95
C ALA A 185 -0.05 -20.17 -24.20
N ALA A 186 0.84 -19.67 -25.06
CA ALA A 186 2.16 -20.27 -25.29
C ALA A 186 3.06 -20.18 -24.04
N ASP A 187 2.95 -19.10 -23.27
CA ASP A 187 3.78 -18.85 -22.09
C ASP A 187 3.11 -19.27 -20.76
N VAL A 188 1.87 -19.78 -20.78
CA VAL A 188 1.04 -19.96 -19.58
C VAL A 188 1.72 -20.82 -18.51
N THR A 189 2.31 -21.95 -18.90
CA THR A 189 2.96 -22.88 -17.98
C THR A 189 4.11 -22.21 -17.24
N VAL A 190 4.95 -21.46 -17.96
CA VAL A 190 6.09 -20.74 -17.39
C VAL A 190 5.62 -19.60 -16.47
N VAL A 191 4.57 -18.89 -16.88
CA VAL A 191 4.02 -17.77 -16.10
C VAL A 191 3.39 -18.26 -14.79
N VAL A 192 2.61 -19.33 -14.84
CA VAL A 192 1.98 -19.94 -13.65
C VAL A 192 3.04 -20.51 -12.72
N GLU A 193 3.98 -21.31 -13.23
CA GLU A 193 5.05 -21.90 -12.40
C GLU A 193 5.89 -20.82 -11.72
N ARG A 194 6.28 -19.78 -12.46
CA ARG A 194 7.03 -18.64 -11.89
C ARG A 194 6.22 -17.93 -10.81
N HIS A 195 4.92 -17.74 -11.00
CA HIS A 195 4.07 -17.13 -10.00
C HIS A 195 3.95 -18.01 -8.74
N GLU A 196 3.78 -19.31 -8.89
CA GLU A 196 3.76 -20.25 -7.76
C GLU A 196 5.08 -20.21 -6.97
N GLN A 197 6.22 -20.22 -7.67
CA GLN A 197 7.54 -20.07 -7.06
C GLN A 197 7.71 -18.73 -6.33
N GLU A 198 7.22 -17.63 -6.92
CA GLU A 198 7.22 -16.31 -6.29
C GLU A 198 6.37 -16.28 -5.01
N ILE A 199 5.16 -16.84 -5.06
CA ILE A 199 4.27 -16.95 -3.90
C ILE A 199 4.92 -17.78 -2.79
N GLN A 200 5.51 -18.93 -3.12
CA GLN A 200 6.21 -19.76 -2.15
C GLN A 200 7.40 -19.01 -1.54
N SER A 201 8.22 -18.35 -2.36
CA SER A 201 9.35 -17.57 -1.88
C SER A 201 8.93 -16.42 -0.96
N LEU A 202 7.82 -15.75 -1.25
CA LEU A 202 7.25 -14.70 -0.39
C LEU A 202 6.69 -15.25 0.92
N GLN A 203 6.10 -16.45 0.91
CA GLN A 203 5.66 -17.13 2.12
C GLN A 203 6.86 -17.50 3.01
N ASP A 204 7.91 -18.09 2.44
CA ASP A 204 9.14 -18.42 3.15
C ASP A 204 9.78 -17.15 3.75
N ALA A 205 9.77 -16.03 3.01
CA ALA A 205 10.28 -14.75 3.49
C ALA A 205 9.46 -14.22 4.68
N ILE A 206 8.12 -14.37 4.68
CA ILE A 206 7.28 -14.01 5.82
C ILE A 206 7.63 -14.86 7.05
N GLU A 207 7.82 -16.17 6.87
CA GLU A 207 8.20 -17.08 7.95
C GLU A 207 9.57 -16.72 8.54
N GLN A 208 10.56 -16.45 7.68
CA GLN A 208 11.88 -15.98 8.11
C GLN A 208 11.80 -14.67 8.89
N GLN A 209 10.99 -13.70 8.43
CA GLN A 209 10.81 -12.44 9.15
C GLN A 209 10.13 -12.64 10.50
N ARG A 210 9.11 -13.50 10.58
CA ARG A 210 8.44 -13.84 11.86
C ARG A 210 9.36 -14.57 12.84
N ALA A 211 10.30 -15.36 12.34
CA ALA A 211 11.30 -16.03 13.16
C ALA A 211 12.43 -15.09 13.62
N ASN A 212 12.65 -13.98 12.92
CA ASN A 212 13.71 -13.02 13.22
C ASN A 212 13.39 -12.16 14.45
N THR A 213 13.61 -12.74 15.63
CA THR A 213 13.28 -12.16 16.94
C THR A 213 14.53 -11.73 17.73
N GLU A 214 15.72 -11.90 17.17
CA GLU A 214 17.01 -11.69 17.86
C GLU A 214 17.12 -10.29 18.50
N LEU A 215 16.75 -9.23 17.78
CA LEU A 215 16.82 -7.86 18.31
C LEU A 215 15.82 -7.62 19.45
N ILE A 216 14.64 -8.23 19.39
CA ILE A 216 13.64 -8.16 20.46
C ILE A 216 14.18 -8.88 21.69
N ASP A 217 14.79 -10.05 21.51
CA ASP A 217 15.35 -10.84 22.61
C ASP A 217 16.50 -10.10 23.29
N VAL A 218 17.40 -9.49 22.52
CA VAL A 218 18.47 -8.62 23.05
C VAL A 218 17.90 -7.42 23.81
N ALA A 219 16.84 -6.79 23.29
CA ALA A 219 16.20 -5.66 23.99
C ALA A 219 15.53 -6.11 25.30
N ARG A 220 14.88 -7.29 25.31
CA ARG A 220 14.26 -7.87 26.51
C ARG A 220 15.30 -8.25 27.55
N GLN A 221 16.44 -8.80 27.12
CA GLN A 221 17.55 -9.08 28.02
C GLN A 221 18.07 -7.78 28.68
N LYS A 222 18.25 -6.70 27.91
CA LYS A 222 18.65 -5.40 28.46
C LYS A 222 17.63 -4.82 29.44
N LEU A 223 16.34 -5.01 29.19
CA LEU A 223 15.29 -4.63 30.14
C LEU A 223 15.42 -5.41 31.44
N GLN A 224 15.59 -6.74 31.35
CA GLN A 224 15.78 -7.59 32.52
C GLN A 224 17.05 -7.19 33.31
N GLU A 225 18.16 -6.91 32.63
CA GLU A 225 19.39 -6.43 33.27
C GLU A 225 19.16 -5.09 33.98
N ALA A 226 18.45 -4.14 33.35
CA ALA A 226 18.14 -2.85 33.96
C ALA A 226 17.21 -2.98 35.17
N GLU A 227 16.22 -3.88 35.14
CA GLU A 227 15.32 -4.16 36.27
C GLU A 227 16.04 -4.84 37.44
N GLN A 228 17.10 -5.60 37.17
CA GLN A 228 17.91 -6.29 38.18
C GLN A 228 19.06 -5.44 38.73
N ASP A 229 19.39 -4.31 38.10
CA ASP A 229 20.46 -3.41 38.56
C ASP A 229 20.02 -2.54 39.75
N THR A 230 19.75 -3.18 40.89
CA THR A 230 19.35 -2.54 42.13
C THR A 230 20.52 -2.21 43.06
N ALA A 231 21.75 -2.59 42.69
CA ALA A 231 22.92 -2.51 43.56
C ALA A 231 23.19 -1.09 44.07
N THR A 232 23.05 -0.08 43.20
CA THR A 232 23.26 1.33 43.57
C THR A 232 22.13 1.86 44.47
N ILE A 233 20.89 1.44 44.23
CA ILE A 233 19.74 1.79 45.09
C ILE A 233 19.96 1.20 46.48
N GLU A 234 20.33 -0.08 46.57
CA GLU A 234 20.57 -0.75 47.84
C GLU A 234 21.76 -0.16 48.61
N ALA A 235 22.84 0.17 47.90
CA ALA A 235 24.02 0.80 48.51
C ALA A 235 23.68 2.19 49.08
N THR A 236 22.95 3.02 48.32
CA THR A 236 22.55 4.37 48.77
C THR A 236 21.48 4.32 49.86
N ALA A 237 20.57 3.34 49.85
CA ALA A 237 19.60 3.11 50.91
C ALA A 237 20.30 2.74 52.24
N LYS A 238 21.25 1.79 52.19
CA LYS A 238 22.06 1.42 53.36
C LYS A 238 22.87 2.60 53.90
N ALA A 239 23.48 3.39 53.02
CA ALA A 239 24.21 4.58 53.42
C ALA A 239 23.31 5.62 54.10
N PHE A 240 22.09 5.82 53.57
CA PHE A 240 21.09 6.69 54.18
C PHE A 240 20.67 6.20 55.57
N ASP A 241 20.42 4.90 55.73
CA ASP A 241 20.05 4.31 57.03
C ASP A 241 21.17 4.46 58.08
N VAL A 242 22.43 4.27 57.68
CA VAL A 242 23.59 4.48 58.56
C VAL A 242 23.69 5.94 59.01
N VAL A 243 23.56 6.89 58.08
CA VAL A 243 23.57 8.33 58.42
C VAL A 243 22.40 8.68 59.32
N LYS A 244 21.21 8.16 59.04
CA LYS A 244 20.02 8.36 59.86
C LYS A 244 20.18 7.80 61.27
N ALA A 245 20.76 6.61 61.42
CA ALA A 245 21.00 5.99 62.73
C ALA A 245 22.06 6.74 63.56
N ALA A 246 23.05 7.35 62.90
CA ALA A 246 24.08 8.17 63.56
C ALA A 246 23.62 9.60 63.88
N THR A 247 22.49 10.06 63.32
CA THR A 247 21.98 11.42 63.51
C THR A 247 21.22 11.54 64.84
N PRO A 248 21.45 12.59 65.66
CA PRO A 248 20.66 12.84 66.86
C PRO A 248 19.16 12.96 66.57
N LYS A 249 18.31 12.42 67.46
CA LYS A 249 16.84 12.41 67.26
C LYS A 249 16.24 13.80 67.05
N GLU A 250 16.81 14.81 67.70
CA GLU A 250 16.42 16.22 67.59
C GLU A 250 16.57 16.73 66.15
N ASP A 251 17.70 16.41 65.51
CA ASP A 251 18.00 16.79 64.12
C ASP A 251 17.15 16.01 63.12
N ILE A 252 16.84 14.74 63.39
CA ILE A 252 15.91 13.94 62.56
C ILE A 252 14.51 14.57 62.57
N HIS A 253 14.00 14.94 63.75
CA HIS A 253 12.69 15.60 63.87
C HIS A 253 12.66 16.95 63.15
N ALA A 254 13.69 17.77 63.33
CA ALA A 254 13.82 19.05 62.63
C ALA A 254 13.86 18.87 61.11
N TYR A 255 14.57 17.85 60.63
CA TYR A 255 14.64 17.49 59.21
C TYR A 255 13.27 17.04 58.65
N GLU A 256 12.58 16.15 59.35
CA GLU A 256 11.26 15.65 58.94
C GLU A 256 10.21 16.77 58.92
N GLU A 257 10.24 17.69 59.88
CA GLU A 257 9.40 18.89 59.86
C GLU A 257 9.68 19.78 58.65
N ASP A 258 10.95 20.09 58.36
CA ASP A 258 11.30 20.92 57.21
C ASP A 258 10.87 20.23 55.90
N LYS A 259 11.06 18.92 55.78
CA LYS A 259 10.59 18.12 54.63
C LYS A 259 9.07 18.19 54.47
N ARG A 260 8.29 18.03 55.54
CA ARG A 260 6.82 18.19 55.51
C ARG A 260 6.41 19.60 55.08
N ARG A 261 7.05 20.63 55.64
CA ARG A 261 6.78 22.04 55.28
C ARG A 261 7.10 22.33 53.81
N ARG A 262 8.16 21.74 53.25
CA ARG A 262 8.48 21.87 51.81
C ARG A 262 7.45 21.17 50.94
N LYS A 263 7.10 19.92 51.24
CA LYS A 263 6.06 19.17 50.50
C LYS A 263 4.72 19.92 50.52
N PHE A 264 4.31 20.42 51.68
CA PHE A 264 3.07 21.17 51.84
C PHE A 264 3.06 22.46 50.99
N ARG A 265 4.17 23.22 50.98
CA ARG A 265 4.31 24.41 50.13
C ARG A 265 4.23 24.09 48.63
N LEU A 266 4.83 22.98 48.20
CA LEU A 266 4.80 22.52 46.81
C LEU A 266 3.36 22.16 46.38
N ILE A 267 2.64 21.38 47.21
CA ILE A 267 1.25 21.01 46.96
C ILE A 267 0.35 22.25 46.94
N LEU A 268 0.49 23.16 47.90
CA LEU A 268 -0.27 24.41 47.95
C LEU A 268 -0.06 25.26 46.70
N GLY A 269 1.19 25.35 46.22
CA GLY A 269 1.51 26.05 44.97
C GLY A 269 0.82 25.45 43.75
N ILE A 270 0.79 24.11 43.62
CA ILE A 270 0.08 23.42 42.53
C ILE A 270 -1.43 23.70 42.60
N ILE A 271 -2.04 23.63 43.79
CA ILE A 271 -3.47 23.92 43.97
C ILE A 271 -3.79 25.36 43.54
N ILE A 272 -2.99 26.34 43.97
CA ILE A 272 -3.18 27.74 43.59
C ILE A 272 -3.06 27.90 42.06
N ALA A 273 -2.09 27.26 41.42
CA ALA A 273 -1.92 27.31 39.97
C ALA A 273 -3.14 26.75 39.22
N VAL A 274 -3.71 25.62 39.69
CA VAL A 274 -4.92 25.03 39.11
C VAL A 274 -6.13 25.95 39.26
N ILE A 275 -6.31 26.59 40.42
CA ILE A 275 -7.41 27.55 40.66
C ILE A 275 -7.29 28.75 39.71
N ILE A 276 -6.08 29.28 39.51
CA ILE A 276 -5.85 30.41 38.60
C ILE A 276 -6.19 30.01 37.15
N VAL A 277 -5.74 28.85 36.69
CA VAL A 277 -6.05 28.35 35.34
C VAL A 277 -7.57 28.17 35.16
N ALA A 278 -8.25 27.59 36.14
CA ALA A 278 -9.70 27.43 36.11
C ALA A 278 -10.45 28.78 36.07
N ALA A 279 -9.99 29.78 36.82
CA ALA A 279 -10.57 31.12 36.82
C ALA A 279 -10.37 31.85 35.47
N VAL A 280 -9.21 31.68 34.83
CA VAL A 280 -8.95 32.22 33.48
C VAL A 280 -9.86 31.57 32.45
N ILE A 281 -10.02 30.25 32.48
CA ILE A 281 -10.93 29.53 31.58
C ILE A 281 -12.38 29.97 31.79
N ALA A 282 -12.83 30.08 33.05
CA ALA A 282 -14.18 30.54 33.37
C ALA A 282 -14.41 32.00 32.91
N GLY A 283 -13.43 32.88 33.10
CA GLY A 283 -13.49 34.27 32.62
C GLY A 283 -13.54 34.38 31.10
N PHE A 284 -12.86 33.48 30.38
CA PHE A 284 -12.89 33.41 28.91
C PHE A 284 -14.24 32.92 28.36
N PHE A 285 -14.98 32.12 29.12
CA PHE A 285 -16.32 31.64 28.75
C PHE A 285 -17.44 32.63 29.06
N PHE A 286 -17.18 33.64 29.91
CA PHE A 286 -18.16 34.67 30.29
C PHE A 286 -17.99 36.00 29.53
N LEU A 287 -17.05 36.07 28.59
CA LEU A 287 -16.76 37.20 27.70
C LEU A 287 -17.22 36.89 26.28
#